data_AF-A0A413QA49-F1
#
_entry.id   AF-A0A413QA49-F1
#
_cell.length_a   1.000
_cell.length_b   1.000
_cell.length_c   1.000
_cell.angle_alpha   90.00
_cell.angle_beta   90.00
_cell.angle_gamma   90.00
#
_symmetry.space_group_name_H-M   'P 1'
#
loop_
_entity.id
_entity.type
_entity.pdbx_description
1 polymer ?
#
loop_
_entity_poly.entity_id
_entity_poly.type
_entity_poly.pdbx_seq_one_letter_code
_entity_poly.pdbx_strand_id
1 'polypeptide(L)'
;MMHTVYFRKIYTFSDCAYIFYGFKDGISDERKDEGELFKVALCNCEPIFLRFIKERILFRGGISYGDAYVDPSKSMFFGDAVNKAYKMESEIAIHPRIVIDDYIAEAVLENISSVKYKIVAKNPEYISILGAGLVPKMPETGEGIIEQDIDEKYIYNYLHFPENNIILQDYYLSGESFIKELIDFCFEQIDRNMNYKIIDKYFYLQRFAQNKLENLLMSSDCDLQ
;
A
#
# COMPACT_ATOMS: atom_id res chain seq x y z
N MET A 1 4.93 -25.46 -17.65
CA MET A 1 5.08 -24.00 -17.48
C MET A 1 4.32 -23.60 -16.23
N MET A 2 4.96 -22.95 -15.26
CA MET A 2 4.29 -22.46 -14.05
C MET A 2 3.36 -21.31 -14.45
N HIS A 3 2.08 -21.61 -14.65
CA HIS A 3 1.09 -20.57 -14.95
C HIS A 3 0.93 -19.66 -13.73
N THR A 4 0.92 -18.34 -13.95
CA THR A 4 0.61 -17.33 -12.92
C THR A 4 -0.70 -17.69 -12.23
N VAL A 5 -0.67 -17.83 -10.90
CA VAL A 5 -1.77 -18.36 -10.07
C VAL A 5 -2.92 -17.36 -9.92
N TYR A 6 -2.61 -16.07 -9.98
CA TYR A 6 -3.54 -14.99 -9.68
C TYR A 6 -4.07 -14.32 -10.94
N PHE A 7 -5.29 -13.79 -10.88
CA PHE A 7 -5.81 -12.82 -11.85
C PHE A 7 -5.84 -11.42 -11.25
N ARG A 8 -5.83 -10.42 -12.13
CA ARG A 8 -6.13 -9.02 -11.80
C ARG A 8 -7.16 -8.48 -12.79
N LYS A 9 -8.17 -7.78 -12.30
CA LYS A 9 -9.12 -7.04 -13.13
C LYS A 9 -9.36 -5.65 -12.56
N ILE A 10 -9.47 -4.65 -13.43
CA ILE A 10 -9.77 -3.28 -13.04
C ILE A 10 -11.08 -2.89 -13.70
N TYR A 11 -11.96 -2.30 -12.92
CA TYR A 11 -13.17 -1.66 -13.41
C TYR A 11 -13.17 -0.21 -12.95
N THR A 12 -13.70 0.67 -13.79
CA THR A 12 -13.96 2.05 -13.44
C THR A 12 -15.45 2.31 -13.54
N PHE A 13 -15.99 3.00 -12.56
CA PHE A 13 -17.38 3.44 -12.56
C PHE A 13 -17.42 4.83 -11.95
N SER A 14 -17.86 5.82 -12.73
CA SER A 14 -17.77 7.25 -12.34
C SER A 14 -16.32 7.63 -12.01
N ASP A 15 -16.10 8.19 -10.82
CA ASP A 15 -14.86 8.63 -10.20
C ASP A 15 -14.21 7.53 -9.34
N CYS A 16 -14.77 6.32 -9.32
CA CYS A 16 -14.23 5.18 -8.58
C CYS A 16 -13.52 4.18 -9.49
N ALA A 17 -12.46 3.58 -8.97
CA ALA A 17 -11.79 2.43 -9.56
C ALA A 17 -11.85 1.24 -8.59
N TYR A 18 -12.23 0.07 -9.11
CA TYR A 18 -12.25 -1.20 -8.38
C TYR A 18 -11.16 -2.10 -8.95
N ILE A 19 -10.24 -2.52 -8.10
CA ILE A 19 -9.12 -3.39 -8.47
C ILE A 19 -9.34 -4.75 -7.79
N PHE A 20 -9.65 -5.77 -8.58
CA PHE A 20 -9.88 -7.13 -8.11
C PHE A 20 -8.63 -7.97 -8.30
N TYR A 21 -8.26 -8.70 -7.25
CA TYR A 21 -7.30 -9.79 -7.28
C TYR A 21 -7.98 -11.06 -6.79
N GLY A 22 -7.58 -12.20 -7.34
CA GLY A 22 -8.08 -13.50 -6.89
C GLY A 22 -7.33 -14.65 -7.53
N PHE A 23 -7.65 -15.87 -7.09
CA PHE A 23 -7.10 -17.09 -7.68
C PHE A 23 -7.77 -17.37 -9.03
N LYS A 24 -7.01 -17.83 -10.02
CA LYS A 24 -7.59 -18.30 -11.30
C LYS A 24 -8.43 -19.55 -11.08
N ASP A 25 -9.34 -19.79 -12.02
CA ASP A 25 -10.11 -21.03 -12.07
C ASP A 25 -9.19 -22.26 -12.21
N GLY A 26 -9.56 -23.36 -11.57
CA GLY A 26 -8.82 -24.63 -11.63
C GLY A 26 -7.52 -24.68 -10.80
N ILE A 27 -7.25 -23.67 -9.96
CA ILE A 27 -6.18 -23.74 -8.96
C ILE A 27 -6.65 -24.61 -7.80
N SER A 28 -5.89 -25.67 -7.50
CA SER A 28 -6.13 -26.55 -6.34
C SER A 28 -5.93 -25.80 -5.02
N ASP A 29 -6.67 -26.20 -3.98
CA ASP A 29 -6.63 -25.52 -2.67
C ASP A 29 -5.24 -25.56 -2.03
N GLU A 30 -4.47 -26.64 -2.22
CA GLU A 30 -3.07 -26.75 -1.78
C GLU A 30 -2.14 -25.68 -2.36
N ARG A 31 -2.53 -25.05 -3.47
CA ARG A 31 -1.77 -24.00 -4.15
C ARG A 31 -2.31 -22.60 -3.85
N LYS A 32 -3.39 -22.49 -3.09
CA LYS A 32 -3.97 -21.20 -2.68
C LYS A 32 -3.29 -20.76 -1.39
N ASP A 33 -2.56 -19.66 -1.49
CA ASP A 33 -1.98 -18.95 -0.35
C ASP A 33 -2.56 -17.54 -0.36
N GLU A 34 -3.45 -17.27 0.60
CA GLU A 34 -4.12 -15.97 0.72
C GLU A 34 -3.16 -14.86 1.14
N GLY A 35 -2.24 -15.15 2.06
CA GLY A 35 -1.22 -14.17 2.48
C GLY A 35 -0.34 -13.75 1.30
N GLU A 36 0.05 -14.70 0.45
CA GLU A 36 0.78 -14.40 -0.78
C GLU A 36 -0.08 -13.64 -1.79
N LEU A 37 -1.35 -14.00 -1.97
CA LEU A 37 -2.28 -13.26 -2.81
C LEU A 37 -2.39 -11.80 -2.37
N PHE A 38 -2.58 -11.56 -1.07
CA PHE A 38 -2.72 -10.22 -0.50
C PHE A 38 -1.45 -9.41 -0.70
N LYS A 39 -0.29 -9.95 -0.33
CA LYS A 39 1.00 -9.30 -0.55
C LYS A 39 1.20 -8.92 -2.02
N VAL A 40 0.96 -9.86 -2.94
CA VAL A 40 1.07 -9.62 -4.38
C VAL A 40 0.08 -8.56 -4.85
N ALA A 41 -1.16 -8.56 -4.34
CA ALA A 41 -2.15 -7.55 -4.67
C ALA A 41 -1.71 -6.15 -4.21
N LEU A 42 -1.23 -6.03 -2.97
CA LEU A 42 -0.76 -4.78 -2.40
C LEU A 42 0.46 -4.25 -3.16
N CYS A 43 1.52 -5.05 -3.35
CA CYS A 43 2.74 -4.61 -4.03
C CYS A 43 2.48 -4.19 -5.50
N ASN A 44 1.63 -4.93 -6.21
CA ASN A 44 1.29 -4.58 -7.59
C ASN A 44 0.47 -3.28 -7.72
N CYS A 45 -0.13 -2.80 -6.63
CA CYS A 45 -0.84 -1.52 -6.62
C CYS A 45 0.07 -0.32 -6.29
N GLU A 46 1.30 -0.54 -5.81
CA GLU A 46 2.19 0.57 -5.43
C GLU A 46 2.46 1.52 -6.61
N PRO A 47 2.80 1.04 -7.83
CA PRO A 47 3.09 1.95 -8.94
C PRO A 47 1.87 2.79 -9.32
N ILE A 48 0.66 2.23 -9.31
CA ILE A 48 -0.54 3.00 -9.71
C ILE A 48 -0.87 4.09 -8.69
N PHE A 49 -0.77 3.80 -7.39
CA PHE A 49 -1.04 4.79 -6.35
C PHE A 49 0.03 5.89 -6.31
N LEU A 50 1.29 5.50 -6.47
CA LEU A 50 2.38 6.46 -6.57
C LEU A 50 2.22 7.36 -7.82
N ARG A 51 1.65 6.84 -8.92
CA ARG A 51 1.37 7.64 -10.11
C ARG A 51 0.33 8.70 -9.80
N PHE A 52 -0.73 8.35 -9.09
CA PHE A 52 -1.74 9.32 -8.69
C PHE A 52 -1.16 10.44 -7.83
N ILE A 53 -0.30 10.12 -6.86
CA ILE A 53 0.38 11.14 -6.05
C ILE A 53 1.29 12.04 -6.90
N LYS A 54 2.05 11.45 -7.83
CA LYS A 54 2.89 12.21 -8.78
C LYS A 54 2.06 13.20 -9.60
N GLU A 55 0.91 12.76 -10.10
CA GLU A 55 -0.02 13.59 -10.89
C GLU A 55 -0.88 14.52 -10.01
N ARG A 56 -0.60 14.61 -8.69
CA ARG A 56 -1.34 15.41 -7.70
C ARG A 56 -2.83 15.05 -7.59
N ILE A 57 -3.17 13.80 -7.92
CA ILE A 57 -4.49 13.22 -7.77
C ILE A 57 -4.57 12.60 -6.38
N LEU A 58 -5.37 13.21 -5.50
CA LEU A 58 -5.66 12.66 -4.18
C LEU A 58 -6.72 11.56 -4.30
N PHE A 59 -6.49 10.45 -3.61
CA PHE A 59 -7.39 9.31 -3.58
C PHE A 59 -7.57 8.82 -2.15
N ARG A 60 -8.67 8.10 -1.94
CA ARG A 60 -8.93 7.30 -0.75
C ARG A 60 -9.56 5.98 -1.15
N GLY A 61 -9.51 4.99 -0.29
CA GLY A 61 -9.99 3.66 -0.63
C GLY A 61 -10.19 2.75 0.57
N GLY A 62 -10.79 1.60 0.28
CA GLY A 62 -10.92 0.47 1.20
C GLY A 62 -10.44 -0.79 0.50
N ILE A 63 -9.68 -1.62 1.21
CA ILE A 63 -9.22 -2.94 0.75
C ILE A 63 -9.87 -3.98 1.65
N SER A 64 -10.62 -4.90 1.06
CA SER A 64 -11.28 -5.99 1.77
C SER A 64 -11.29 -7.27 0.95
N TYR A 65 -11.52 -8.38 1.65
CA TYR A 65 -11.50 -9.73 1.09
C TYR A 65 -12.82 -10.44 1.39
N GLY A 66 -13.22 -11.33 0.48
CA GLY A 66 -14.46 -12.10 0.57
C GLY A 66 -15.08 -12.32 -0.80
N ASP A 67 -16.32 -12.79 -0.79
CA ASP A 67 -17.05 -13.13 -2.02
C ASP A 67 -17.29 -11.90 -2.90
N ALA A 68 -16.90 -12.03 -4.17
CA ALA A 68 -17.15 -11.05 -5.21
C ALA A 68 -17.45 -11.77 -6.52
N TYR A 69 -18.64 -11.53 -7.07
CA TYR A 69 -18.95 -11.89 -8.44
C TYR A 69 -18.43 -10.80 -9.38
N VAL A 70 -17.77 -11.21 -10.45
CA VAL A 70 -17.17 -10.31 -11.45
C VAL A 70 -17.51 -10.82 -12.85
N ASP A 71 -18.47 -10.18 -13.53
CA ASP A 71 -18.80 -10.46 -14.93
C ASP A 71 -17.91 -9.61 -15.86
N PRO A 72 -16.95 -10.24 -16.57
CA PRO A 72 -16.02 -9.50 -17.42
C PRO A 72 -16.68 -8.99 -18.70
N SER A 73 -17.78 -9.63 -19.13
CA SER A 73 -18.48 -9.28 -20.36
C SER A 73 -19.43 -8.10 -20.20
N LYS A 74 -19.85 -7.81 -18.97
CA LYS A 74 -20.85 -6.77 -18.66
C LYS A 74 -20.34 -5.65 -17.77
N SER A 75 -19.06 -5.64 -17.41
CA SER A 75 -18.48 -4.69 -16.44
C SER A 75 -19.32 -4.59 -15.15
N MET A 76 -19.83 -5.73 -14.69
CA MET A 76 -20.73 -5.81 -13.55
C MET A 76 -20.05 -6.62 -12.45
N PHE A 77 -20.02 -6.07 -11.25
CA PHE A 77 -19.48 -6.74 -10.08
C PHE A 77 -20.31 -6.42 -8.85
N PHE A 78 -20.44 -7.39 -7.94
CA PHE A 78 -21.14 -7.26 -6.68
C PHE A 78 -20.69 -8.35 -5.72
N GLY A 79 -20.88 -8.12 -4.42
CA GLY A 79 -20.54 -9.09 -3.39
C GLY A 79 -20.18 -8.41 -2.08
N ASP A 80 -20.02 -9.20 -1.03
CA ASP A 80 -19.75 -8.70 0.32
C ASP A 80 -18.41 -7.99 0.39
N ALA A 81 -17.39 -8.48 -0.32
CA ALA A 81 -16.10 -7.79 -0.42
C ALA A 81 -16.24 -6.41 -1.09
N VAL A 82 -17.07 -6.28 -2.13
CA VAL A 82 -17.28 -4.99 -2.81
C VAL A 82 -17.96 -4.00 -1.85
N ASN A 83 -19.01 -4.46 -1.16
CA ASN A 83 -19.77 -3.65 -0.21
C ASN A 83 -18.92 -3.20 0.97
N LYS A 84 -18.07 -4.09 1.50
CA LYS A 84 -17.17 -3.82 2.62
C LYS A 84 -16.10 -2.79 2.23
N ALA A 85 -15.42 -2.97 1.09
CA ALA A 85 -14.45 -2.00 0.58
C ALA A 85 -15.06 -0.60 0.40
N TYR A 86 -16.28 -0.53 -0.15
CA TYR A 86 -17.00 0.74 -0.33
C TYR A 86 -17.32 1.42 1.01
N LYS A 87 -17.81 0.69 2.01
CA LYS A 87 -18.07 1.24 3.35
C LYS A 87 -16.80 1.74 4.02
N MET A 88 -15.71 0.99 3.91
CA MET A 88 -14.42 1.41 4.45
C MET A 88 -13.91 2.70 3.80
N GLU A 89 -14.03 2.83 2.48
CA GLU A 89 -13.67 4.04 1.75
C GLU A 89 -14.53 5.26 2.16
N SER A 90 -15.85 5.07 2.24
CA SER A 90 -16.80 6.17 2.40
C SER A 90 -17.01 6.60 3.86
N GLU A 91 -16.91 5.67 4.81
CA GLU A 91 -17.21 5.91 6.23
C GLU A 91 -15.96 6.04 7.10
N ILE A 92 -14.88 5.32 6.77
CA ILE A 92 -13.68 5.22 7.63
C ILE A 92 -12.50 6.01 7.05
N ALA A 93 -12.21 5.87 5.76
CA ALA A 93 -11.01 6.45 5.18
C ALA A 93 -11.03 7.98 5.30
N ILE A 94 -12.13 8.62 4.89
CA ILE A 94 -12.51 10.07 4.90
C ILE A 94 -11.44 11.07 4.42
N HIS A 95 -10.19 10.92 4.86
CA HIS A 95 -8.94 11.53 4.40
C HIS A 95 -8.31 10.78 3.21
N PRO A 96 -7.26 11.34 2.57
CA PRO A 96 -6.51 10.71 1.47
C PRO A 96 -5.69 9.47 1.91
N ARG A 97 -6.38 8.42 2.35
CA ARG A 97 -5.80 7.16 2.82
C ARG A 97 -6.55 5.96 2.28
N ILE A 98 -5.90 4.81 2.26
CA ILE A 98 -6.53 3.54 1.90
C ILE A 98 -6.55 2.68 3.16
N VAL A 99 -7.74 2.36 3.66
CA VAL A 99 -7.92 1.52 4.84
C VAL A 99 -7.90 0.05 4.43
N ILE A 100 -7.20 -0.78 5.19
CA ILE A 100 -7.04 -2.21 4.94
C ILE A 100 -7.83 -2.98 6.00
N ASP A 101 -8.53 -4.03 5.58
CA ASP A 101 -9.25 -4.92 6.48
C ASP A 101 -8.27 -5.67 7.39
N ASP A 102 -8.59 -5.78 8.68
CA ASP A 102 -7.69 -6.35 9.69
C ASP A 102 -7.22 -7.76 9.29
N TYR A 103 -8.12 -8.59 8.77
CA TYR A 103 -7.81 -9.92 8.26
C TYR A 103 -6.70 -9.92 7.20
N ILE A 104 -6.77 -8.98 6.25
CA ILE A 104 -5.77 -8.86 5.18
C ILE A 104 -4.46 -8.36 5.76
N ALA A 105 -4.51 -7.34 6.62
CA ALA A 105 -3.34 -6.74 7.21
C ALA A 105 -2.54 -7.75 8.04
N GLU A 106 -3.22 -8.47 8.93
CA GLU A 106 -2.63 -9.52 9.76
C GLU A 106 -2.00 -10.63 8.90
N ALA A 107 -2.72 -11.14 7.90
CA ALA A 107 -2.21 -12.18 7.01
C ALA A 107 -0.96 -11.73 6.22
N VAL A 108 -0.90 -10.47 5.79
CA VAL A 108 0.29 -9.92 5.10
C VAL A 108 1.46 -9.78 6.08
N LEU A 109 1.22 -9.27 7.29
CA LEU A 109 2.26 -9.10 8.31
C LEU A 109 2.85 -10.46 8.75
N GLU A 110 2.01 -11.48 8.89
CA GLU A 110 2.43 -12.86 9.14
C GLU A 110 3.23 -13.44 7.98
N ASN A 111 2.79 -13.23 6.74
CA ASN A 111 3.52 -13.67 5.53
C ASN A 111 4.91 -13.03 5.46
N ILE A 112 5.01 -11.71 5.64
CA ILE A 112 6.28 -10.96 5.67
C ILE A 112 7.20 -11.52 6.74
N SER A 113 6.68 -11.75 7.95
CA SER A 113 7.45 -12.32 9.06
C SER A 113 7.98 -13.73 8.72
N SER A 114 7.14 -14.59 8.14
CA SER A 114 7.54 -15.93 7.68
C SER A 114 8.66 -15.87 6.63
N VAL A 115 8.55 -14.96 5.67
CA VAL A 115 9.56 -14.77 4.62
C VAL A 115 10.89 -14.32 5.23
N LYS A 116 10.88 -13.35 6.15
CA LYS A 116 12.08 -12.92 6.88
C LYS A 116 12.76 -14.08 7.61
N TYR A 117 12.02 -14.87 8.36
CA TYR A 117 12.58 -16.04 9.05
C TYR A 117 13.21 -17.04 8.09
N LYS A 118 12.60 -17.29 6.92
CA LYS A 118 13.15 -18.17 5.89
C LYS A 118 14.45 -17.62 5.28
N ILE A 119 14.54 -16.30 5.08
CA ILE A 119 15.76 -15.63 4.58
C ILE A 119 16.89 -15.79 5.60
N VAL A 120 16.62 -15.48 6.88
CA VAL A 120 17.59 -15.63 7.97
C VAL A 120 18.04 -17.08 8.16
N ALA A 121 17.11 -18.04 8.08
CA ALA A 121 17.45 -19.46 8.19
C ALA A 121 18.39 -19.95 7.08
N LYS A 122 18.31 -19.35 5.88
CA LYS A 122 19.19 -19.67 4.74
C LYS A 122 20.52 -18.92 4.79
N ASN A 123 20.55 -17.75 5.43
CA ASN A 123 21.72 -16.90 5.53
C ASN A 123 21.90 -16.43 6.99
N PRO A 124 22.59 -17.23 7.84
CA PRO A 124 22.72 -16.96 9.28
C PRO A 124 23.40 -15.61 9.63
N GLU A 125 24.14 -15.03 8.69
CA GLU A 125 24.76 -13.70 8.82
C GLU A 125 23.73 -12.58 9.02
N TYR A 126 22.48 -12.79 8.60
CA TYR A 126 21.38 -11.83 8.83
C TYR A 126 20.74 -11.95 10.23
N ILE A 127 21.15 -12.92 11.07
CA ILE A 127 20.59 -13.09 12.45
C ILE A 127 20.90 -11.87 13.33
N SER A 128 22.14 -11.36 13.29
CA SER A 128 22.55 -10.18 14.04
C SER A 128 21.81 -8.92 13.59
N ILE A 129 21.47 -8.85 12.30
CA ILE A 129 20.75 -7.75 11.67
C ILE A 129 19.25 -7.80 12.04
N LEU A 130 18.65 -9.00 12.05
CA LEU A 130 17.25 -9.20 12.41
C LEU A 130 16.98 -8.86 13.89
N GLY A 131 17.90 -9.22 14.80
CA GLY A 131 17.80 -8.91 16.22
C GLY A 131 18.01 -7.43 16.58
N ALA A 132 18.65 -6.65 15.68
CA ALA A 132 18.91 -5.23 15.86
C ALA A 132 17.86 -4.32 15.21
N GLY A 133 16.88 -4.87 14.48
CA GLY A 133 15.92 -4.09 13.69
C GLY A 133 16.53 -3.39 12.47
N LEU A 134 17.75 -3.77 12.08
CA LEU A 134 18.56 -3.15 11.01
C LEU A 134 18.38 -3.86 9.66
N VAL A 135 17.30 -4.61 9.47
CA VAL A 135 17.05 -5.24 8.17
C VAL A 135 16.80 -4.10 7.17
N PRO A 136 17.50 -4.03 6.03
CA PRO A 136 17.10 -3.10 4.99
C PRO A 136 15.64 -3.41 4.68
N LYS A 137 14.73 -2.45 4.85
CA LYS A 137 13.29 -2.61 4.56
C LYS A 137 13.20 -3.21 3.16
N MET A 138 13.00 -4.52 3.07
CA MET A 138 13.34 -5.24 1.85
C MET A 138 12.23 -4.94 0.83
N PRO A 139 12.53 -4.27 -0.30
CA PRO A 139 11.55 -4.02 -1.35
C PRO A 139 10.88 -5.30 -1.84
N GLU A 140 11.62 -6.42 -1.73
CA GLU A 140 11.23 -7.75 -2.18
C GLU A 140 10.24 -8.46 -1.25
N THR A 141 10.11 -8.05 0.02
CA THR A 141 9.21 -8.68 1.00
C THR A 141 7.90 -7.93 1.16
N GLY A 142 7.82 -6.64 0.78
CA GLY A 142 6.67 -5.78 1.05
C GLY A 142 6.63 -5.24 2.48
N GLU A 143 7.74 -5.33 3.22
CA GLU A 143 7.84 -4.78 4.57
C GLU A 143 7.64 -3.25 4.58
N GLY A 144 6.66 -2.78 5.34
CA GLY A 144 6.33 -1.36 5.45
C GLY A 144 5.23 -0.89 4.48
N ILE A 145 4.68 -1.80 3.66
CA ILE A 145 3.52 -1.51 2.81
C ILE A 145 2.22 -1.33 3.61
N ILE A 146 2.19 -1.89 4.83
CA ILE A 146 1.09 -1.77 5.79
C ILE A 146 1.63 -1.06 7.03
N GLU A 147 0.85 -0.10 7.52
CA GLU A 147 1.09 0.56 8.81
C GLU A 147 -0.22 0.85 9.54
N GLN A 148 -0.15 1.27 10.80
CA GLN A 148 -1.31 1.73 11.55
C GLN A 148 -1.33 3.25 11.61
N ASP A 149 -2.50 3.83 11.37
CA ASP A 149 -2.73 5.26 11.55
C ASP A 149 -3.13 5.57 13.01
N ILE A 150 -3.32 6.85 13.33
CA ILE A 150 -3.63 7.34 14.70
C ILE A 150 -4.93 6.80 15.29
N ASP A 151 -5.84 6.32 14.45
CA ASP A 151 -7.10 5.69 14.87
C ASP A 151 -7.01 4.17 14.94
N GLU A 152 -5.78 3.64 15.00
CA GLU A 152 -5.45 2.22 15.10
C GLU A 152 -5.89 1.37 13.89
N LYS A 153 -6.35 2.02 12.81
CA LYS A 153 -6.71 1.33 11.57
C LYS A 153 -5.48 1.02 10.74
N TYR A 154 -5.44 -0.19 10.19
CA TYR A 154 -4.46 -0.54 9.18
C TYR A 154 -4.69 0.26 7.91
N ILE A 155 -3.63 0.85 7.39
CA ILE A 155 -3.63 1.63 6.18
C ILE A 155 -2.52 1.17 5.23
N TYR A 156 -2.76 1.42 3.96
CA TYR A 156 -1.77 1.20 2.91
C TYR A 156 -0.78 2.36 2.83
N ASN A 157 0.50 2.06 2.94
CA ASN A 157 1.56 3.04 2.76
C ASN A 157 1.84 3.26 1.26
N TYR A 158 1.11 4.18 0.62
CA TYR A 158 1.30 4.50 -0.80
C TYR A 158 2.56 5.33 -1.09
N LEU A 159 3.33 5.67 -0.04
CA LEU A 159 4.68 6.25 -0.14
C LEU A 159 5.76 5.24 0.26
N HIS A 160 5.43 3.94 0.32
CA HIS A 160 6.36 2.88 0.66
C HIS A 160 7.63 2.89 -0.21
N PHE A 161 7.51 3.01 -1.53
CA PHE A 161 8.70 3.11 -2.38
C PHE A 161 9.60 4.32 -2.10
N PRO A 162 9.11 5.58 -2.10
CA PRO A 162 9.97 6.72 -1.84
C PRO A 162 10.49 6.75 -0.39
N GLU A 163 9.75 6.24 0.60
CA GLU A 163 10.22 6.10 1.98
C GLU A 163 11.41 5.14 2.10
N ASN A 164 11.52 4.19 1.18
CA ASN A 164 12.55 3.13 1.19
C ASN A 164 13.65 3.33 0.17
N ASN A 165 13.78 4.52 -0.42
CA ASN A 165 14.72 4.79 -1.51
C ASN A 165 14.61 3.82 -2.71
N ILE A 166 13.44 3.22 -2.92
CA ILE A 166 13.18 2.35 -4.07
C ILE A 166 12.92 3.26 -5.28
N ILE A 167 13.83 3.28 -6.24
CA ILE A 167 13.70 4.16 -7.42
C ILE A 167 12.81 3.50 -8.47
N LEU A 168 11.75 4.21 -8.84
CA LEU A 168 11.00 3.97 -10.08
C LEU A 168 11.33 5.09 -11.07
N GLN A 169 12.15 4.77 -12.08
CA GLN A 169 12.75 5.75 -13.00
C GLN A 169 11.74 6.70 -13.67
N ASP A 170 10.50 6.24 -13.93
CA ASP A 170 9.45 7.06 -14.55
C ASP A 170 8.67 7.95 -13.56
N TYR A 171 8.94 7.83 -12.26
CA TYR A 171 8.15 8.46 -11.19
C TYR A 171 8.93 9.60 -10.54
N TYR A 172 10.12 9.32 -10.02
CA TYR A 172 10.99 10.31 -9.39
C TYR A 172 12.46 9.91 -9.47
N LEU A 173 13.34 10.89 -9.30
CA LEU A 173 14.79 10.67 -9.24
C LEU A 173 15.30 10.37 -7.82
N SER A 174 14.61 10.87 -6.81
CA SER A 174 14.91 10.69 -5.39
C SER A 174 13.62 10.61 -4.59
N GLY A 175 13.52 9.61 -3.69
CA GLY A 175 12.39 9.47 -2.79
C GLY A 175 12.25 10.68 -1.86
N GLU A 176 13.37 11.19 -1.35
CA GLU A 176 13.42 12.39 -0.51
C GLU A 176 12.89 13.62 -1.25
N SER A 177 13.35 13.88 -2.48
CA SER A 177 12.86 15.01 -3.29
C SER A 177 11.37 14.87 -3.57
N PHE A 178 10.92 13.66 -3.91
CA PHE A 178 9.52 13.39 -4.19
C PHE A 178 8.61 13.68 -2.99
N ILE A 179 9.01 13.23 -1.80
CA ILE A 179 8.26 13.46 -0.57
C ILE A 179 8.28 14.95 -0.19
N LYS A 180 9.43 15.64 -0.32
CA LYS A 180 9.53 17.09 -0.07
C LYS A 180 8.62 17.90 -0.99
N GLU A 181 8.63 17.61 -2.29
CA GLU A 181 7.74 18.26 -3.25
C GLU A 181 6.26 18.01 -2.94
N LEU A 182 5.91 16.82 -2.42
CA LEU A 182 4.54 16.53 -1.98
C LEU A 182 4.16 17.35 -0.74
N ILE A 183 5.08 17.51 0.22
CA ILE A 183 4.87 18.33 1.42
C ILE A 183 4.68 19.80 1.02
N ASP A 184 5.52 20.33 0.15
CA ASP A 184 5.43 21.70 -0.36
C ASP A 184 4.09 21.93 -1.08
N PHE A 185 3.67 20.96 -1.91
CA PHE A 185 2.35 21.00 -2.53
C PHE A 185 1.23 21.05 -1.49
N CYS A 186 1.32 20.29 -0.39
CA CYS A 186 0.32 20.34 0.67
C CYS A 186 0.27 21.71 1.34
N PHE A 187 1.42 22.33 1.64
CA PHE A 187 1.49 23.69 2.16
C PHE A 187 0.79 24.69 1.23
N GLU A 188 1.11 24.66 -0.07
CA GLU A 188 0.47 25.54 -1.05
C GLU A 188 -1.05 25.37 -1.09
N GLN A 189 -1.53 24.12 -0.99
CA GLN A 189 -2.98 23.85 -0.99
C GLN A 189 -3.65 24.29 0.31
N ILE A 190 -3.00 24.12 1.46
CA ILE A 190 -3.51 24.60 2.75
C ILE A 190 -3.68 26.12 2.73
N ASP A 191 -2.68 26.85 2.22
CA ASP A 191 -2.68 28.32 2.21
C ASP A 191 -3.70 28.93 1.22
N ARG A 192 -3.95 28.25 0.10
CA ARG A 192 -4.84 28.76 -0.97
C ARG A 192 -6.31 28.44 -0.76
N ASN A 193 -6.64 27.41 0.02
CA ASN A 193 -8.02 26.96 0.21
C ASN A 193 -8.67 27.65 1.41
N MET A 194 -9.95 27.98 1.28
CA MET A 194 -10.76 28.53 2.39
C MET A 194 -11.71 27.48 3.00
N ASN A 195 -11.90 26.35 2.34
CA ASN A 195 -12.80 25.30 2.81
C ASN A 195 -12.07 24.37 3.78
N TYR A 196 -12.45 24.43 5.06
CA TYR A 196 -11.87 23.62 6.12
C TYR A 196 -11.84 22.11 5.80
N LYS A 197 -12.86 21.56 5.15
CA LYS A 197 -12.88 20.13 4.79
C LYS A 197 -11.86 19.76 3.72
N ILE A 198 -11.46 20.71 2.88
CA ILE A 198 -10.40 20.51 1.88
C ILE A 198 -9.04 20.64 2.58
N ILE A 199 -8.89 21.68 3.39
CA ILE A 199 -7.67 21.95 4.18
C ILE A 199 -7.33 20.76 5.07
N ASP A 200 -8.31 20.19 5.78
CA ASP A 200 -8.15 19.01 6.64
C ASP A 200 -7.56 17.79 5.91
N LYS A 201 -7.95 17.57 4.65
CA LYS A 201 -7.39 16.49 3.82
C LYS A 201 -5.92 16.72 3.49
N TYR A 202 -5.53 17.97 3.22
CA TYR A 202 -4.14 18.31 2.95
C TYR A 202 -3.29 18.29 4.22
N PHE A 203 -3.83 18.66 5.38
CA PHE A 203 -3.16 18.46 6.67
C PHE A 203 -2.89 16.99 6.95
N TYR A 204 -3.87 16.11 6.69
CA TYR A 204 -3.65 14.67 6.81
C TYR A 204 -2.49 14.21 5.92
N LEU A 205 -2.52 14.56 4.64
CA LEU A 205 -1.51 14.14 3.66
C LEU A 205 -0.12 14.71 4.00
N GLN A 206 -0.06 15.96 4.44
CA GLN A 206 1.16 16.60 4.89
C GLN A 206 1.79 15.83 6.04
N ARG A 207 1.01 15.54 7.10
CA ARG A 207 1.47 14.77 8.26
C ARG A 207 1.94 13.38 7.86
N PHE A 208 1.16 12.71 7.00
CA PHE A 208 1.51 11.40 6.46
C PHE A 208 2.86 11.45 5.74
N ALA A 209 3.05 12.39 4.81
CA ALA A 209 4.28 12.56 4.04
C ALA A 209 5.48 12.97 4.91
N GLN A 210 5.29 13.85 5.90
CA GLN A 210 6.33 14.26 6.86
C GLN A 210 6.86 13.06 7.65
N ASN A 211 5.97 12.19 8.14
CA ASN A 211 6.38 10.98 8.83
C ASN A 211 7.24 10.06 7.94
N LYS A 212 6.89 9.91 6.65
CA LYS A 212 7.72 9.13 5.70
C LYS A 212 9.08 9.76 5.45
N LEU A 213 9.14 11.09 5.35
CA LEU A 213 10.41 11.80 5.19
C LEU A 213 11.30 11.60 6.41
N GLU A 214 10.75 11.69 7.63
CA GLU A 214 11.49 11.45 8.87
C GLU A 214 12.05 10.02 8.91
N ASN A 215 11.23 9.01 8.60
CA ASN A 215 11.66 7.61 8.55
C ASN A 215 12.79 7.38 7.53
N LEU A 216 12.67 7.98 6.35
CA LEU A 216 13.68 7.90 5.28
C LEU A 216 15.02 8.50 5.74
N LEU A 217 15.00 9.68 6.37
CA LEU A 217 16.20 10.35 6.84
C LEU A 217 16.86 9.58 8.00
N MET A 218 16.07 9.06 8.95
CA MET A 218 16.58 8.23 10.04
C MET A 218 17.28 6.95 9.53
N SER A 219 16.73 6.32 8.49
CA SER A 219 17.35 5.13 7.89
C SER A 219 18.67 5.43 7.19
N SER A 220 18.79 6.60 6.56
CA SER A 220 20.01 7.02 5.83
C SER A 220 21.18 7.32 6.79
N ASP A 221 20.89 7.81 7.99
CA ASP A 221 21.90 8.06 9.03
C ASP A 221 22.44 6.76 9.64
N CYS A 222 21.65 5.68 9.62
CA CYS A 222 22.04 4.37 10.14
C CYS A 222 22.98 3.60 9.20
N ASP A 223 22.92 3.86 7.89
CA ASP A 223 23.81 3.27 6.88
C ASP A 223 25.21 3.92 6.83
N LEU A 224 25.40 5.05 7.54
CA LEU A 224 26.65 5.82 7.59
C LEU A 224 27.51 5.57 8.86
N GLN A 225 27.09 4.68 9.76
CA GLN A 225 27.84 4.27 10.96
C GLN A 225 28.37 2.84 10.84
#